data_AF-A0A2E9JI85-F1
#
_entry.id   AF-A0A2E9JI85-F1
#
_cell.length_a   1.000
_cell.length_b   1.000
_cell.length_c   1.000
_cell.angle_alpha   90.00
_cell.angle_beta   90.00
_cell.angle_gamma   90.00
#
_symmetry.space_group_name_H-M   'P 1'
#
loop_
_entity.id
_entity.type
_entity.pdbx_description
1 polymer ?
#
loop_
_entity_poly.entity_id
_entity_poly.type
_entity_poly.pdbx_seq_one_letter_code
_entity_poly.pdbx_strand_id
1 'polypeptide(L)' 'MQKIYQFENGMGASVVRHNGSYGGDRGLWELAVLDQAGDLDYSTPITNDVLGHQDDEDIQNVLMEISKL' A
#
# COMPACT_ATOMS: atom_id res chain seq x y z
N MET A 1 6.49 -3.48 -11.33
CA MET A 1 5.43 -2.49 -11.58
C MET A 1 5.12 -1.80 -10.27
N GLN A 2 4.86 -0.50 -10.31
CA GLN A 2 4.45 0.31 -9.17
C GLN A 2 3.22 1.13 -9.54
N LYS A 3 2.30 1.31 -8.59
CA LYS A 3 1.15 2.20 -8.67
C LYS A 3 1.13 3.07 -7.41
N ILE A 4 0.95 4.37 -7.60
CA ILE A 4 0.79 5.33 -6.50
C ILE A 4 -0.65 5.80 -6.47
N TYR A 5 -1.25 5.83 -5.28
CA TYR A 5 -2.59 6.33 -5.01
C TYR A 5 -2.50 7.49 -4.02
N GLN A 6 -3.35 8.50 -4.22
CA GLN A 6 -3.54 9.62 -3.31
C GLN A 6 -5.04 9.83 -3.12
N PHE A 7 -5.44 10.14 -1.89
CA PHE A 7 -6.85 10.30 -1.50
C PHE A 7 -7.13 11.72 -1.01
N GLU A 8 -8.41 12.10 -0.92
CA GLU A 8 -8.84 13.45 -0.53
C GLU A 8 -8.49 13.81 0.92
N ASN A 9 -8.30 12.82 1.79
CA ASN A 9 -7.80 13.01 3.16
C ASN A 9 -6.29 13.34 3.22
N GLY A 10 -5.63 13.41 2.06
CA GLY A 10 -4.20 13.70 1.92
C GLY A 10 -3.30 12.49 2.09
N MET A 11 -3.82 11.32 2.51
CA MET A 11 -3.04 10.10 2.62
C MET A 11 -2.89 9.42 1.26
N GLY A 12 -1.98 8.46 1.16
CA GLY A 12 -1.76 7.70 -0.07
C GLY A 12 -1.27 6.28 0.16
N ALA A 13 -0.98 5.59 -0.95
CA ALA A 13 -0.41 4.26 -0.94
C ALA A 13 0.56 4.05 -2.12
N SER A 14 1.66 3.36 -1.85
CA SER A 14 2.53 2.79 -2.89
C SER A 14 2.29 1.28 -2.98
N VAL A 15 1.77 0.83 -4.11
CA VAL A 15 1.48 -0.58 -4.38
C VAL A 15 2.46 -1.11 -5.42
N VAL A 16 3.27 -2.10 -5.06
CA VAL A 16 4.36 -2.61 -5.90
C VAL A 16 4.30 -4.11 -6.09
N ARG A 17 4.76 -4.56 -7.25
CA ARG A 17 5.02 -5.97 -7.56
C ARG A 17 6.20 -6.08 -8.50
N HIS A 18 7.28 -6.71 -8.05
CA HIS A 18 8.46 -6.97 -8.87
C HIS A 18 9.16 -8.26 -8.42
N ASN A 19 10.09 -8.76 -9.24
CA ASN A 19 10.95 -9.86 -8.79
C ASN A 19 11.77 -9.37 -7.58
N GLY A 20 11.58 -10.03 -6.43
CA GLY A 20 12.16 -9.63 -5.15
C GLY A 20 11.19 -8.95 -4.16
N SER A 21 9.96 -8.60 -4.59
CA SER A 21 8.90 -8.22 -3.65
C SER A 21 8.27 -9.48 -3.02
N TYR A 22 7.80 -9.39 -1.78
CA TYR A 22 7.03 -10.36 -1.01
C TYR A 22 5.88 -10.94 -1.83
N GLY A 23 6.11 -12.13 -2.40
CA GLY A 23 5.14 -12.86 -3.22
C GLY A 23 5.00 -12.37 -4.66
N GLY A 24 5.87 -11.48 -5.13
CA GLY A 24 5.80 -10.97 -6.51
C GLY A 24 5.98 -12.05 -7.57
N ASP A 25 6.79 -13.07 -7.28
CA ASP A 25 6.96 -14.30 -8.09
C ASP A 25 5.67 -15.16 -8.17
N ARG A 26 4.78 -15.00 -7.19
CA ARG A 26 3.45 -15.62 -7.12
C ARG A 26 2.33 -14.70 -7.62
N GLY A 27 2.66 -13.52 -8.14
CA GLY A 27 1.67 -12.54 -8.60
C GLY A 27 1.06 -11.69 -7.50
N LEU A 28 1.54 -11.78 -6.26
CA LEU A 28 1.07 -10.98 -5.12
C LEU A 28 1.74 -9.60 -5.06
N TRP A 29 1.12 -8.69 -4.34
CA TRP A 29 1.51 -7.30 -4.19
C TRP A 29 2.10 -7.02 -2.80
N GLU A 30 2.81 -5.90 -2.73
CA GLU A 30 3.12 -5.20 -1.50
C GLU A 30 2.46 -3.82 -1.49
N LEU A 31 2.09 -3.33 -0.30
CA LEU A 31 1.53 -2.01 -0.10
C LEU A 31 2.21 -1.32 1.09
N ALA A 32 2.61 -0.07 0.89
CA ALA A 32 3.02 0.84 1.96
C ALA A 32 2.13 2.09 1.98
N VAL A 33 1.80 2.58 3.17
CA VAL A 33 1.03 3.82 3.36
C VAL A 33 1.95 5.02 3.13
N LEU A 34 1.40 6.07 2.50
CA LEU A 34 2.09 7.32 2.25
C LEU A 34 1.39 8.47 3.00
N ASP A 35 2.17 9.42 3.49
CA ASP A 35 1.68 10.68 4.04
C ASP A 35 1.34 11.71 2.93
N GLN A 36 0.99 12.93 3.36
CA GLN A 36 0.65 14.06 2.49
C GLN A 36 1.80 14.57 1.63
N ALA A 37 3.04 14.32 2.04
CA ALA A 37 4.23 14.64 1.24
C ALA A 37 4.53 13.54 0.21
N GLY A 38 3.87 12.38 0.32
CA GLY A 38 4.14 11.19 -0.47
C GLY A 38 5.27 10.33 0.10
N ASP A 39 5.67 10.58 1.35
CA ASP A 39 6.69 9.80 2.06
C ASP A 39 6.05 8.63 2.80
N LEU A 40 6.83 7.57 3.10
CA LEU A 40 6.33 6.38 3.80
C LEU A 40 5.91 6.72 5.22
N ASP A 41 4.66 6.39 5.57
CA ASP A 41 4.10 6.61 6.90
C ASP A 41 3.86 5.30 7.65
N TYR A 42 4.65 5.07 8.69
CA TYR A 42 4.56 3.89 9.58
C TYR A 42 3.79 4.19 10.88
N SER A 43 3.22 5.39 11.01
CA SER A 43 2.51 5.81 12.22
C SER A 43 1.01 5.52 12.16
N THR A 44 0.51 5.04 11.02
CA THR A 44 -0.92 4.80 10.81
C THR A 44 -1.43 3.57 11.57
N PRO A 45 -2.70 3.55 11.98
CA PRO A 45 -3.29 2.37 12.62
C PRO A 45 -3.50 1.19 11.64
N ILE A 46 -3.34 1.40 10.33
CA ILE A 46 -3.49 0.38 9.30
C ILE A 46 -2.31 -0.59 9.34
N THR A 47 -1.10 -0.03 9.33
CA THR A 47 0.14 -0.78 9.42
C THR A 47 1.27 0.12 9.88
N ASN A 48 2.22 -0.47 10.60
CA ASN A 48 3.50 0.14 10.96
C ASN A 48 4.67 -0.41 10.11
N ASP A 49 4.37 -1.17 9.06
CA ASP A 49 5.33 -1.76 8.12
C ASP A 49 4.70 -1.95 6.72
N VAL A 50 5.46 -2.49 5.75
CA VAL A 50 4.96 -2.88 4.43
C VAL A 50 4.09 -4.13 4.53
N LEU A 51 2.87 -4.05 3.98
CA LEU A 51 1.98 -5.20 3.85
C LEU A 51 2.37 -6.00 2.60
N GLY A 52 3.06 -7.12 2.78
CA GLY A 52 3.44 -8.02 1.68
C GLY A 52 2.49 -9.19 1.47
N HIS A 53 2.65 -9.92 0.35
CA HIS A 53 1.85 -11.09 0.00
C HIS A 53 0.34 -10.82 -0.16
N GLN A 54 -0.03 -9.63 -0.61
CA GLN A 54 -1.42 -9.20 -0.75
C GLN A 54 -1.96 -9.58 -2.13
N ASP A 55 -3.18 -10.10 -2.20
CA ASP A 55 -3.87 -10.24 -3.48
C ASP A 55 -4.61 -8.96 -3.90
N ASP A 56 -5.34 -8.98 -5.02
CA ASP A 56 -6.03 -7.79 -5.49
C ASP A 56 -7.18 -7.35 -4.55
N GLU A 57 -7.85 -8.28 -3.85
CA GLU A 57 -8.93 -7.97 -2.90
C GLU A 57 -8.37 -7.33 -1.63
N ASP A 58 -7.28 -7.88 -1.09
CA ASP A 58 -6.53 -7.31 0.02
C ASP A 58 -6.14 -5.86 -0.26
N ILE A 59 -5.55 -5.61 -1.44
CA ILE A 59 -5.15 -4.26 -1.87
C ILE A 59 -6.35 -3.31 -1.91
N GLN A 60 -7.49 -3.73 -2.47
CA GLN A 60 -8.68 -2.86 -2.52
C GLN A 60 -9.20 -2.52 -1.12
N ASN A 61 -9.20 -3.49 -0.21
CA ASN A 61 -9.65 -3.28 1.17
C ASN A 61 -8.76 -2.28 1.90
N VAL A 62 -7.43 -2.44 1.81
CA VAL A 62 -6.48 -1.52 2.46
C VAL A 62 -6.56 -0.12 1.84
N LEU A 63 -6.69 0.00 0.51
CA LEU A 63 -6.89 1.30 -0.13
C LEU A 63 -8.16 2.00 0.36
N MET A 64 -9.24 1.25 0.60
CA MET A 64 -10.46 1.77 1.17
C MET A 64 -10.27 2.24 2.62
N GLU A 65 -9.50 1.52 3.43
CA GLU A 65 -9.16 1.93 4.80
C GLU A 65 -8.34 3.23 4.80
N ILE A 66 -7.29 3.31 3.97
CA ILE A 66 -6.46 4.51 3.86
C ILE A 66 -7.31 5.72 3.46
N SER A 67 -8.26 5.54 2.54
CA SER A 67 -9.14 6.63 2.10
C SER A 67 -10.09 7.17 3.17
N LYS A 68 -10.27 6.45 4.28
CA LYS A 68 -11.20 6.76 5.38
C LYS A 68 -10.52 7.23 6.66
N LEU A 69 -9.17 7.26 6.69
CA LEU A 69 -8.41 7.89 7.78
C LEU A 69 -8.72 9.39 7.86
#